data_AF-A0A7H8IWE2-F1
#
_entry.id   AF-A0A7H8IWE2-F1
#
_cell.length_a   1.000
_cell.length_b   1.000
_cell.length_c   1.000
_cell.angle_alpha   90.00
_cell.angle_beta   90.00
_cell.angle_gamma   90.00
#
_symmetry.space_group_name_H-M   'P 1'
#
loop_
_entity.id
_entity.type
_entity.pdbx_description
1 polymer ?
#
loop_
_entity_poly.entity_id
_entity_poly.type
_entity_poly.pdbx_seq_one_letter_code
_entity_poly.pdbx_strand_id
1 'polypeptide(L)'
;MPEYRRVLLDGAAVQAVRDGEELVAGDGRRVKAEEAHHLPPVVPTKVIAVHLNHRSRVEEFQVSLAPAPTYFHKPTSALNAHRGAVVRPEGCKWLNYEGEVAIVIGGTCRNVSPDEAGEYIAGYTVANDYGLHDFRDTDAGSMLRVKGADTLCPLGPGLVTDWDFRGKYLRTYVNGRVVQDGSTDEMEWDMHYLVADIARTITLHPGDVLLSGTPAGSRPVRPGDVVEVEVEGLGRLSNHIVAGPTPIRTDVGAQPTESEEVLSTALGGDWEYRGIRPPRRG
;
A
#
# COMPACT_ATOMS: atom_id res chain seq x y z
N MET A 1 -22.42 5.86 -1.66
CA MET A 1 -21.37 5.03 -1.04
C MET A 1 -21.01 5.67 0.29
N PRO A 2 -21.34 5.04 1.43
CA PRO A 2 -20.89 5.49 2.74
C PRO A 2 -19.35 5.48 2.85
N GLU A 3 -18.78 6.51 3.45
CA GLU A 3 -17.36 6.60 3.79
C GLU A 3 -17.22 6.67 5.32
N TYR A 4 -16.54 5.69 5.90
CA TYR A 4 -16.24 5.62 7.34
C TYR A 4 -14.79 5.99 7.58
N ARG A 5 -14.55 6.83 8.59
CA ARG A 5 -13.20 7.16 9.04
C ARG A 5 -13.02 6.76 10.49
N ARG A 6 -11.81 6.33 10.82
CA ARG A 6 -11.37 6.19 12.20
C ARG A 6 -10.50 7.40 12.53
N VAL A 7 -10.88 8.17 13.54
CA VAL A 7 -10.19 9.41 13.92
C VAL A 7 -9.99 9.49 15.43
N LEU A 8 -9.02 10.28 15.87
CA LEU A 8 -8.87 10.63 17.28
C LEU A 8 -9.74 11.86 17.56
N LEU A 9 -10.73 11.71 18.45
CA LEU A 9 -11.61 12.79 18.89
C LEU A 9 -11.62 12.83 20.42
N ASP A 10 -11.18 13.96 20.98
CA ASP A 10 -11.00 14.14 22.43
C ASP A 10 -10.13 13.06 23.08
N GLY A 11 -9.10 12.59 22.37
CA GLY A 11 -8.17 11.56 22.85
C GLY A 11 -8.67 10.12 22.73
N ALA A 12 -9.87 9.88 22.22
CA ALA A 12 -10.41 8.54 21.97
C ALA A 12 -10.45 8.23 20.46
N ALA A 13 -10.11 7.00 20.09
CA ALA A 13 -10.32 6.53 18.73
C ALA A 13 -11.82 6.29 18.49
N VAL A 14 -12.40 7.02 17.55
CA VAL A 14 -13.83 6.95 17.21
C VAL A 14 -13.99 6.59 15.74
N GLN A 15 -15.03 5.82 15.43
CA GLN A 15 -15.52 5.67 14.06
C GLN A 15 -16.52 6.80 13.79
N ALA A 16 -16.35 7.45 12.65
CA ALA A 16 -17.20 8.53 12.18
C ALA A 16 -17.60 8.31 10.72
N VAL A 17 -18.77 8.80 10.34
CA VAL A 17 -19.26 8.80 8.96
C VAL A 17 -18.96 10.15 8.33
N ARG A 18 -18.49 10.17 7.09
CA ARG A 18 -18.28 11.43 6.37
C ARG A 18 -19.61 12.04 5.93
N ASP A 19 -19.78 13.32 6.25
CA ASP A 19 -20.91 14.17 5.85
C ASP A 19 -20.35 15.48 5.26
N GLY A 20 -20.21 15.51 3.93
CA GLY A 20 -19.55 16.61 3.22
C GLY A 20 -18.08 16.79 3.63
N GLU A 21 -17.79 17.92 4.27
CA GLU A 21 -16.46 18.27 4.78
C GLU A 21 -16.24 17.85 6.24
N GLU A 22 -17.28 17.34 6.91
CA GLU A 22 -17.22 16.93 8.31
C GLU A 22 -17.25 15.42 8.47
N LEU A 23 -16.79 14.98 9.64
CA LEU A 23 -16.89 13.62 10.14
C LEU A 23 -17.80 13.64 11.35
N VAL A 24 -18.85 12.82 11.31
CA VAL A 24 -19.87 12.75 12.35
C VAL A 24 -19.72 11.43 13.10
N ALA A 25 -19.36 11.52 14.38
CA ALA A 25 -19.28 10.35 15.26
C ALA A 25 -20.69 9.84 15.62
N GLY A 26 -20.79 8.58 16.06
CA GLY A 26 -22.08 7.96 16.41
C GLY A 26 -22.82 8.63 17.58
N ASP A 27 -22.14 9.45 18.38
CA ASP A 27 -22.70 10.26 19.47
C ASP A 27 -23.06 11.69 19.05
N GLY A 28 -22.92 12.02 17.76
CA GLY A 28 -23.26 13.32 17.18
C GLY A 28 -22.14 14.36 17.20
N ARG A 29 -20.97 14.08 17.82
CA ARG A 29 -19.83 15.00 17.73
C ARG A 29 -19.34 15.13 16.30
N ARG A 30 -18.87 16.33 15.94
CA ARG A 30 -18.40 16.68 14.61
C ARG A 30 -16.98 17.21 14.64
N VAL A 31 -16.22 16.89 13.61
CA VAL A 31 -14.91 17.49 13.32
C VAL A 31 -14.77 17.63 11.82
N LYS A 32 -14.17 18.72 11.34
CA LYS A 32 -13.85 18.82 9.91
C LYS A 32 -12.86 17.74 9.52
N ALA A 33 -13.07 17.08 8.40
CA ALA A 33 -12.19 16.03 7.89
C ALA A 33 -10.75 16.52 7.67
N GLU A 34 -10.58 17.81 7.36
CA GLU A 34 -9.28 18.46 7.22
C GLU A 34 -8.56 18.78 8.54
N GLU A 35 -9.28 18.88 9.66
CA GLU A 35 -8.71 19.18 10.98
C GLU A 35 -8.58 17.90 11.83
N ALA A 36 -9.22 16.81 11.39
CA ALA A 36 -9.22 15.54 12.09
C ALA A 36 -7.84 14.86 12.11
N HIS A 37 -7.50 14.27 13.24
CA HIS A 37 -6.38 13.36 13.37
C HIS A 37 -6.83 11.96 12.91
N HIS A 38 -6.46 11.59 11.69
CA HIS A 38 -6.84 10.31 11.09
C HIS A 38 -6.04 9.15 11.68
N LEU A 39 -6.70 8.03 11.85
CA LEU A 39 -6.12 6.73 12.16
C LEU A 39 -6.30 5.82 10.93
N PRO A 40 -5.60 4.68 10.82
CA PRO A 40 -5.95 3.69 9.81
C PRO A 40 -7.44 3.33 9.94
N PRO A 41 -8.19 3.21 8.82
CA PRO A 41 -9.64 3.04 8.87
C PRO A 41 -10.08 1.72 9.51
N VAL A 42 -9.16 0.76 9.64
CA VAL A 42 -9.38 -0.56 10.27
C VAL A 42 -8.20 -0.97 11.15
N VAL A 43 -8.44 -1.97 12.00
CA VAL A 43 -7.41 -2.61 12.85
C VAL A 43 -7.28 -4.08 12.40
N PRO A 44 -6.41 -4.39 11.42
CA PRO A 44 -6.26 -5.74 10.89
C PRO A 44 -5.54 -6.67 11.86
N THR A 45 -5.80 -7.97 11.75
CA THR A 45 -4.93 -8.99 12.36
C THR A 45 -3.72 -9.28 11.47
N LYS A 46 -3.87 -9.10 10.14
CA LYS A 46 -2.80 -9.24 9.15
C LYS A 46 -3.02 -8.35 7.94
N VAL A 47 -1.91 -7.96 7.31
CA VAL A 47 -1.88 -7.31 5.99
C VAL A 47 -1.14 -8.24 5.03
N ILE A 48 -1.80 -8.58 3.92
CA ILE A 48 -1.25 -9.41 2.84
C ILE A 48 -1.21 -8.56 1.58
N ALA A 49 -0.14 -8.63 0.81
CA ALA A 49 0.01 -7.87 -0.42
C ALA A 49 0.40 -8.81 -1.57
N VAL A 50 -0.18 -8.60 -2.73
CA VAL A 50 0.24 -9.27 -3.97
C VAL A 50 1.50 -8.59 -4.51
N HIS A 51 2.42 -9.36 -5.13
CA HIS A 51 3.63 -8.78 -5.71
C HIS A 51 3.35 -7.96 -6.98
N LEU A 52 3.34 -8.59 -8.16
CA LEU A 52 3.02 -7.92 -9.42
C LEU A 52 1.59 -8.27 -9.79
N ASN A 53 0.76 -7.26 -10.06
CA ASN A 53 -0.62 -7.48 -10.50
C ASN A 53 -1.04 -6.55 -11.65
N HIS A 54 -0.41 -5.40 -11.82
CA HIS A 54 -0.73 -4.47 -12.92
C HIS A 54 0.10 -4.77 -14.17
N ARG A 55 -0.57 -4.88 -15.32
CA ARG A 55 0.08 -5.07 -16.63
C ARG A 55 1.18 -4.04 -16.91
N SER A 56 0.95 -2.76 -16.64
CA SER A 56 1.97 -1.71 -16.84
C SER A 56 3.26 -1.98 -16.06
N ARG A 57 3.16 -2.46 -14.81
CA ARG A 57 4.31 -2.79 -13.95
C ARG A 57 5.05 -4.03 -14.44
N VAL A 58 4.33 -5.01 -14.98
CA VAL A 58 4.90 -6.20 -15.62
C VAL A 58 5.69 -5.81 -16.87
N GLU A 59 5.13 -4.93 -17.70
CA GLU A 59 5.80 -4.38 -18.88
C GLU A 59 7.05 -3.57 -18.50
N GLU A 60 6.96 -2.70 -17.49
CA GLU A 60 8.09 -1.91 -16.97
C GLU A 60 9.27 -2.79 -16.55
N PHE A 61 9.00 -3.91 -15.89
CA PHE A 61 10.04 -4.84 -15.45
C PHE A 61 10.48 -5.83 -16.53
N GLN A 62 9.78 -5.90 -17.67
CA GLN A 62 10.04 -6.85 -18.76
C GLN A 62 10.05 -8.31 -18.28
N VAL A 63 9.10 -8.64 -17.40
CA VAL A 63 8.95 -9.99 -16.82
C VAL A 63 7.65 -10.64 -17.27
N SER A 64 7.53 -11.95 -17.06
CA SER A 64 6.27 -12.68 -17.17
C SER A 64 5.72 -12.96 -15.78
N LEU A 65 4.40 -12.82 -15.61
CA LEU A 65 3.74 -13.27 -14.39
C LEU A 65 3.80 -14.79 -14.24
N ALA A 66 3.77 -15.25 -12.99
CA ALA A 66 3.56 -16.65 -12.68
C ALA A 66 2.10 -17.05 -12.99
N PRO A 67 1.79 -18.36 -13.10
CA PRO A 67 0.42 -18.83 -13.36
C PRO A 67 -0.60 -18.49 -12.27
N ALA A 68 -0.13 -18.07 -11.09
CA ALA A 68 -0.93 -17.69 -9.94
C ALA A 68 -0.22 -16.52 -9.22
N PRO A 69 -0.97 -15.67 -8.49
CA PRO A 69 -0.39 -14.58 -7.73
C PRO A 69 0.58 -15.09 -6.67
N THR A 70 1.57 -14.27 -6.36
CA THR A 70 2.48 -14.49 -5.23
C THR A 70 2.30 -13.37 -4.23
N TYR A 71 2.44 -13.67 -2.96
CA TYR A 71 2.11 -12.73 -1.88
C TYR A 71 3.24 -12.59 -0.87
N PHE A 72 3.22 -11.48 -0.14
CA PHE A 72 4.04 -11.24 1.03
C PHE A 72 3.19 -10.64 2.15
N HIS A 73 3.74 -10.60 3.36
CA HIS A 73 3.11 -9.99 4.51
C HIS A 73 3.73 -8.63 4.82
N LYS A 74 2.89 -7.69 5.24
CA LYS A 74 3.34 -6.50 5.98
C LYS A 74 2.96 -6.70 7.45
N PRO A 75 3.91 -6.54 8.40
CA PRO A 75 3.60 -6.48 9.82
C PRO A 75 2.61 -5.37 10.12
N THR A 76 1.73 -5.56 11.08
CA THR A 76 0.76 -4.53 11.50
C THR A 76 1.43 -3.31 12.15
N SER A 77 2.69 -3.42 12.58
CA SER A 77 3.51 -2.27 13.02
C SER A 77 3.84 -1.29 11.89
N ALA A 78 3.77 -1.72 10.63
CA ALA A 78 3.95 -0.85 9.47
C ALA A 78 2.74 0.08 9.23
N LEU A 79 1.57 -0.20 9.83
CA LEU A 79 0.35 0.57 9.61
C LEU A 79 0.56 2.05 9.91
N ASN A 80 0.01 2.87 9.01
CA ASN A 80 0.04 4.31 9.13
C ASN A 80 -1.28 4.89 8.60
N ALA A 81 -1.51 6.17 8.82
CA ALA A 81 -2.77 6.83 8.50
C ALA A 81 -2.60 7.92 7.44
N HIS A 82 -3.74 8.42 6.97
CA HIS A 82 -3.79 9.65 6.18
C HIS A 82 -3.14 10.82 6.93
N ARG A 83 -2.26 11.54 6.22
CA ARG A 83 -1.38 12.62 6.66
C ARG A 83 -0.31 12.20 7.68
N GLY A 84 -0.17 10.91 7.91
CA GLY A 84 0.90 10.36 8.75
C GLY A 84 2.27 10.57 8.12
N ALA A 85 3.29 10.66 8.98
CA ALA A 85 4.68 10.71 8.55
C ALA A 85 5.15 9.32 8.11
N VAL A 86 5.80 9.22 6.96
CA VAL A 86 6.48 8.01 6.48
C VAL A 86 7.98 8.22 6.64
N VAL A 87 8.60 7.32 7.39
CA VAL A 87 10.01 7.45 7.78
C VAL A 87 10.89 6.84 6.69
N ARG A 88 11.78 7.64 6.12
CA ARG A 88 12.98 7.13 5.47
C ARG A 88 14.14 7.22 6.47
N PRO A 89 14.66 6.09 6.99
CA PRO A 89 15.77 6.12 7.94
C PRO A 89 17.01 6.79 7.35
N GLU A 90 17.83 7.39 8.21
CA GLU A 90 19.15 7.89 7.80
C GLU A 90 20.02 6.72 7.30
N GLY A 91 20.80 6.97 6.25
CA GLY A 91 21.59 5.96 5.55
C GLY A 91 20.83 5.20 4.45
N CYS A 92 19.50 5.24 4.44
CA CYS A 92 18.69 4.69 3.35
C CYS A 92 18.40 5.72 2.25
N LYS A 93 18.34 5.25 1.00
CA LYS A 93 18.13 6.08 -0.19
C LYS A 93 16.89 5.66 -0.98
N TRP A 94 16.52 4.38 -0.95
CA TRP A 94 15.61 3.76 -1.91
C TRP A 94 14.25 3.45 -1.30
N LEU A 95 13.63 4.46 -0.69
CA LEU A 95 12.25 4.38 -0.23
C LEU A 95 11.31 4.68 -1.39
N ASN A 96 10.63 3.68 -1.93
CA ASN A 96 9.69 3.84 -3.03
C ASN A 96 8.25 3.93 -2.53
N TYR A 97 7.44 4.76 -3.21
CA TYR A 97 5.97 4.69 -3.12
C TYR A 97 5.43 3.59 -4.03
N GLU A 98 4.28 3.04 -3.68
CA GLU A 98 3.51 2.09 -4.49
C GLU A 98 2.03 2.34 -4.20
N GLY A 99 1.37 3.18 -5.00
CA GLY A 99 -0.05 3.46 -4.82
C GLY A 99 -0.90 2.25 -5.16
N GLU A 100 -1.84 1.87 -4.28
CA GLU A 100 -2.68 0.68 -4.42
C GLU A 100 -4.12 0.90 -3.91
N VAL A 101 -5.01 -0.04 -4.23
CA VAL A 101 -6.29 -0.21 -3.54
C VAL A 101 -6.14 -1.29 -2.47
N ALA A 102 -6.65 -1.02 -1.28
CA ALA A 102 -6.74 -1.98 -0.19
C ALA A 102 -8.16 -2.53 -0.08
N ILE A 103 -8.25 -3.86 -0.12
CA ILE A 103 -9.48 -4.63 0.12
C ILE A 103 -9.56 -4.90 1.62
N VAL A 104 -10.69 -4.56 2.23
CA VAL A 104 -10.90 -4.75 3.67
C VAL A 104 -11.93 -5.84 3.89
N ILE A 105 -11.55 -6.88 4.64
CA ILE A 105 -12.42 -8.01 4.94
C ILE A 105 -13.44 -7.63 6.03
N GLY A 106 -14.70 -7.97 5.83
CA GLY A 106 -15.81 -7.73 6.74
C GLY A 106 -16.36 -8.97 7.44
N GLY A 107 -16.17 -10.15 6.83
CA GLY A 107 -16.62 -11.43 7.36
C GLY A 107 -15.48 -12.44 7.46
N THR A 108 -15.54 -13.37 8.42
CA THR A 108 -14.57 -14.48 8.45
C THR A 108 -14.82 -15.39 7.27
N CYS A 109 -13.81 -15.65 6.43
CA CYS A 109 -13.95 -16.52 5.27
C CYS A 109 -12.75 -17.45 5.08
N ARG A 110 -13.03 -18.62 4.50
CA ARG A 110 -12.05 -19.63 4.10
C ARG A 110 -12.65 -20.48 2.99
N ASN A 111 -11.85 -20.79 1.97
CA ASN A 111 -12.21 -21.64 0.85
C ASN A 111 -13.50 -21.21 0.15
N VAL A 112 -13.58 -19.92 -0.16
CA VAL A 112 -14.67 -19.30 -0.92
C VAL A 112 -14.27 -19.15 -2.38
N SER A 113 -15.25 -19.13 -3.28
CA SER A 113 -15.08 -18.84 -4.69
C SER A 113 -14.94 -17.33 -4.96
N PRO A 114 -14.41 -16.92 -6.14
CA PRO A 114 -14.41 -15.50 -6.52
C PRO A 114 -15.81 -14.86 -6.58
N ASP A 115 -16.84 -15.63 -6.92
CA ASP A 115 -18.22 -15.13 -6.98
C ASP A 115 -18.79 -14.86 -5.57
N GLU A 116 -18.36 -15.63 -4.56
CA GLU A 116 -18.74 -15.43 -3.16
C GLU A 116 -17.88 -14.36 -2.45
N ALA A 117 -16.69 -14.05 -2.97
CA ALA A 117 -15.70 -13.21 -2.29
C ALA A 117 -16.27 -11.83 -1.88
N GLY A 118 -17.10 -11.24 -2.75
CA GLY A 118 -17.73 -9.93 -2.51
C GLY A 118 -18.57 -9.88 -1.22
N GLU A 119 -19.18 -10.99 -0.80
CA GLU A 119 -20.01 -11.08 0.41
C GLU A 119 -19.19 -10.89 1.70
N TYR A 120 -17.87 -11.12 1.63
CA TYR A 120 -16.96 -11.06 2.76
C TYR A 120 -16.12 -9.78 2.78
N ILE A 121 -16.28 -8.89 1.79
CA ILE A 121 -15.56 -7.61 1.72
C ILE A 121 -16.41 -6.55 2.43
N ALA A 122 -15.84 -5.92 3.47
CA ALA A 122 -16.47 -4.77 4.13
C ALA A 122 -16.48 -3.54 3.21
N GLY A 123 -15.41 -3.36 2.43
CA GLY A 123 -15.24 -2.23 1.54
C GLY A 123 -13.78 -2.07 1.12
N TYR A 124 -13.47 -0.88 0.63
CA TYR A 124 -12.16 -0.56 0.05
C TYR A 124 -11.61 0.74 0.63
N THR A 125 -10.29 0.85 0.68
CA THR A 125 -9.58 2.08 1.04
C THR A 125 -8.38 2.27 0.12
N VAL A 126 -7.76 3.45 0.15
CA VAL A 126 -6.51 3.69 -0.59
C VAL A 126 -5.34 3.24 0.28
N ALA A 127 -4.32 2.68 -0.35
CA ALA A 127 -3.07 2.29 0.29
C ALA A 127 -1.86 2.87 -0.44
N ASN A 128 -0.76 2.97 0.30
CA ASN A 128 0.56 3.17 -0.29
C ASN A 128 1.53 2.12 0.27
N ASP A 129 1.88 1.13 -0.55
CA ASP A 129 2.76 0.02 -0.17
C ASP A 129 4.24 0.40 -0.25
N TYR A 130 4.66 1.31 0.64
CA TYR A 130 6.04 1.76 0.65
C TYR A 130 7.04 0.60 0.79
N GLY A 131 8.10 0.67 -0.01
CA GLY A 131 9.21 -0.29 0.00
C GLY A 131 10.54 0.39 0.26
N LEU A 132 11.27 -0.04 1.30
CA LEU A 132 12.64 0.36 1.58
C LEU A 132 13.60 -0.59 0.82
N HIS A 133 13.78 -0.32 -0.47
CA HIS A 133 14.51 -1.20 -1.38
C HIS A 133 16.00 -1.31 -1.08
N ASP A 134 16.55 -0.49 -0.19
CA ASP A 134 17.90 -0.65 0.36
C ASP A 134 18.18 -2.07 0.89
N PHE A 135 17.12 -2.82 1.23
CA PHE A 135 17.19 -4.20 1.73
C PHE A 135 16.66 -5.26 0.76
N ARG A 136 16.52 -4.93 -0.53
CA ARG A 136 15.88 -5.79 -1.54
C ARG A 136 16.48 -7.20 -1.63
N ASP A 137 17.79 -7.31 -1.48
CA ASP A 137 18.57 -8.53 -1.65
C ASP A 137 18.73 -9.37 -0.36
N THR A 138 18.03 -9.03 0.72
CA THR A 138 18.33 -9.57 2.07
C THR A 138 17.44 -10.73 2.54
N ASP A 139 16.23 -10.89 1.99
CA ASP A 139 15.17 -11.72 2.59
C ASP A 139 14.74 -12.94 1.75
N ALA A 140 15.58 -13.37 0.80
CA ALA A 140 15.30 -14.51 -0.09
C ALA A 140 13.89 -14.49 -0.70
N GLY A 141 13.39 -13.29 -1.04
CA GLY A 141 12.07 -13.08 -1.63
C GLY A 141 10.91 -12.83 -0.65
N SER A 142 11.11 -12.93 0.68
CA SER A 142 10.04 -12.66 1.67
C SER A 142 9.61 -11.19 1.76
N MET A 143 10.42 -10.25 1.26
CA MET A 143 10.19 -8.80 1.30
C MET A 143 10.02 -8.19 2.71
N LEU A 144 10.28 -8.93 3.79
CA LEU A 144 9.96 -8.52 5.16
C LEU A 144 10.61 -7.19 5.57
N ARG A 145 11.91 -7.01 5.32
CA ARG A 145 12.66 -5.77 5.63
C ARG A 145 12.33 -4.64 4.66
N VAL A 146 12.07 -4.98 3.41
CA VAL A 146 11.71 -4.00 2.37
C VAL A 146 10.33 -3.40 2.69
N LYS A 147 9.36 -4.23 3.04
CA LYS A 147 7.94 -3.85 3.12
C LYS A 147 7.44 -3.71 4.55
N GLY A 148 8.19 -4.15 5.55
CA GLY A 148 7.70 -4.30 6.91
C GLY A 148 8.24 -3.31 7.95
N ALA A 149 9.07 -2.35 7.55
CA ALA A 149 9.47 -1.29 8.47
C ALA A 149 8.26 -0.45 8.91
N ASP A 150 8.35 0.11 10.12
CA ASP A 150 7.30 0.97 10.68
C ASP A 150 6.95 2.11 9.72
N THR A 151 5.69 2.55 9.74
CA THR A 151 5.11 3.61 8.89
C THR A 151 4.94 3.29 7.40
N LEU A 152 5.42 2.15 6.89
CA LEU A 152 5.43 1.83 5.46
C LEU A 152 4.11 1.24 4.91
N CYS A 153 3.03 1.23 5.69
CA CYS A 153 1.70 0.81 5.25
C CYS A 153 0.61 1.85 5.55
N PRO A 154 0.67 3.08 4.99
CA PRO A 154 -0.45 4.01 5.07
C PRO A 154 -1.72 3.46 4.43
N LEU A 155 -2.83 3.56 5.16
CA LEU A 155 -4.19 3.26 4.70
C LEU A 155 -5.10 4.46 4.97
N GLY A 156 -6.03 4.75 4.07
CA GLY A 156 -7.02 5.80 4.26
C GLY A 156 -7.44 6.50 2.95
N PRO A 157 -8.05 7.69 3.01
CA PRO A 157 -8.43 8.43 4.22
C PRO A 157 -9.62 7.82 4.97
N GLY A 158 -10.38 6.94 4.33
CA GLY A 158 -11.53 6.24 4.93
C GLY A 158 -11.77 4.89 4.26
N LEU A 159 -12.66 4.09 4.86
CA LEU A 159 -13.22 2.88 4.29
C LEU A 159 -14.51 3.23 3.57
N VAL A 160 -14.59 2.95 2.27
CA VAL A 160 -15.79 3.14 1.47
C VAL A 160 -16.46 1.80 1.24
N THR A 161 -17.75 1.72 1.58
CA THR A 161 -18.58 0.53 1.32
C THR A 161 -19.36 0.69 0.01
N ASP A 162 -19.79 -0.43 -0.56
CA ASP A 162 -20.58 -0.47 -1.80
C ASP A 162 -19.90 0.21 -3.00
N TRP A 163 -18.57 0.20 -3.03
CA TRP A 163 -17.77 0.71 -4.14
C TRP A 163 -17.51 -0.38 -5.18
N ASP A 164 -17.80 -0.10 -6.45
CA ASP A 164 -17.45 -0.97 -7.56
C ASP A 164 -16.00 -0.73 -7.98
N PHE A 165 -15.18 -1.77 -7.91
CA PHE A 165 -13.75 -1.66 -8.17
C PHE A 165 -13.37 -1.61 -9.65
N ARG A 166 -14.32 -1.83 -10.57
CA ARG A 166 -14.04 -1.94 -12.02
C ARG A 166 -13.84 -0.59 -12.70
N GLY A 167 -12.86 -0.51 -13.59
CA GLY A 167 -12.61 0.68 -14.42
C GLY A 167 -12.28 1.94 -13.64
N LYS A 168 -11.57 1.82 -12.51
CA LYS A 168 -11.27 2.94 -11.60
C LYS A 168 -9.86 3.41 -11.81
N TYR A 169 -9.68 4.73 -11.99
CA TYR A 169 -8.33 5.28 -12.03
C TYR A 169 -7.65 5.16 -10.65
N LEU A 170 -6.35 4.96 -10.70
CA LEU A 170 -5.43 4.91 -9.56
C LEU A 170 -4.21 5.75 -9.92
N ARG A 171 -4.00 6.83 -9.17
CA ARG A 171 -2.91 7.79 -9.43
C ARG A 171 -2.09 8.04 -8.19
N THR A 172 -0.78 8.15 -8.39
CA THR A 172 0.15 8.60 -7.35
C THR A 172 0.74 9.94 -7.76
N TYR A 173 0.83 10.85 -6.80
CA TYR A 173 1.40 12.17 -6.94
C TYR A 173 2.61 12.31 -6.01
N VAL A 174 3.67 12.94 -6.48
CA VAL A 174 4.77 13.40 -5.64
C VAL A 174 4.89 14.91 -5.81
N ASN A 175 4.71 15.65 -4.71
CA ASN A 175 4.72 17.11 -4.71
C ASN A 175 3.78 17.71 -5.77
N GLY A 176 2.58 17.12 -5.91
CA GLY A 176 1.54 17.54 -6.86
C GLY A 176 1.73 17.08 -8.31
N ARG A 177 2.83 16.39 -8.64
CA ARG A 177 3.08 15.84 -10.00
C ARG A 177 2.62 14.40 -10.07
N VAL A 178 1.83 14.05 -11.08
CA VAL A 178 1.45 12.66 -11.37
C VAL A 178 2.71 11.86 -11.74
N VAL A 179 2.95 10.77 -11.01
CA VAL A 179 4.11 9.87 -11.21
C VAL A 179 3.69 8.41 -11.42
N GLN A 180 2.47 8.03 -11.02
CA GLN A 180 1.79 6.82 -11.48
C GLN A 180 0.42 7.22 -12.00
N ASP A 181 0.01 6.65 -13.12
CA ASP A 181 -1.32 6.81 -13.71
C ASP A 181 -1.74 5.46 -14.28
N GLY A 182 -2.65 4.78 -13.59
CA GLY A 182 -3.13 3.48 -13.98
C GLY A 182 -4.61 3.28 -13.71
N SER A 183 -5.10 2.08 -14.00
CA SER A 183 -6.48 1.66 -13.78
C SER A 183 -6.56 0.32 -13.06
N THR A 184 -7.62 0.09 -12.28
CA THR A 184 -7.94 -1.24 -11.73
C THR A 184 -8.21 -2.28 -12.81
N ASP A 185 -8.55 -1.87 -14.04
CA ASP A 185 -8.69 -2.79 -15.20
C ASP A 185 -7.33 -3.31 -15.72
N GLU A 186 -6.21 -2.80 -15.21
CA GLU A 186 -4.88 -3.36 -15.51
C GLU A 186 -4.53 -4.58 -14.66
N MET A 187 -5.32 -4.88 -13.63
CA MET A 187 -5.08 -6.00 -12.73
C MET A 187 -5.27 -7.33 -13.47
N GLU A 188 -4.25 -8.18 -13.46
CA GLU A 188 -4.33 -9.54 -13.98
C GLU A 188 -5.28 -10.39 -13.11
N TRP A 189 -5.14 -10.25 -11.79
CA TRP A 189 -6.01 -10.87 -10.80
C TRP A 189 -6.84 -9.80 -10.10
N ASP A 190 -8.15 -9.81 -10.34
CA ASP A 190 -9.06 -8.85 -9.72
C ASP A 190 -9.20 -9.04 -8.20
N MET A 191 -9.81 -8.07 -7.54
CA MET A 191 -9.91 -8.03 -6.08
C MET A 191 -10.69 -9.22 -5.50
N HIS A 192 -11.69 -9.73 -6.22
CA HIS A 192 -12.45 -10.91 -5.81
C HIS A 192 -11.59 -12.18 -5.91
N TYR A 193 -10.81 -12.32 -6.98
CA TYR A 193 -9.87 -13.41 -7.15
C TYR A 193 -8.82 -13.43 -6.03
N LEU A 194 -8.22 -12.28 -5.69
CA LEU A 194 -7.19 -12.20 -4.64
C LEU A 194 -7.74 -12.67 -3.28
N VAL A 195 -8.96 -12.27 -2.93
CA VAL A 195 -9.63 -12.72 -1.69
C VAL A 195 -9.86 -14.23 -1.73
N ALA A 196 -10.46 -14.74 -2.80
CA ALA A 196 -10.75 -16.17 -2.94
C ALA A 196 -9.47 -17.02 -2.89
N ASP A 197 -8.42 -16.62 -3.62
CA ASP A 197 -7.17 -17.37 -3.71
C ASP A 197 -6.46 -17.49 -2.36
N ILE A 198 -6.31 -16.38 -1.63
CA ILE A 198 -5.77 -16.42 -0.26
C ILE A 198 -6.66 -17.27 0.65
N ALA A 199 -7.98 -17.06 0.58
CA ALA A 199 -8.95 -17.73 1.44
C ALA A 199 -8.92 -19.26 1.29
N ARG A 200 -8.49 -19.81 0.13
CA ARG A 200 -8.38 -21.27 -0.11
C ARG A 200 -7.70 -22.01 1.03
N THR A 201 -6.64 -21.43 1.59
CA THR A 201 -5.85 -22.09 2.65
C THR A 201 -5.66 -21.24 3.90
N ILE A 202 -5.75 -19.91 3.79
CA ILE A 202 -5.54 -18.97 4.88
C ILE A 202 -6.88 -18.34 5.24
N THR A 203 -7.36 -18.54 6.47
CA THR A 203 -8.59 -17.87 6.93
C THR A 203 -8.37 -16.36 7.00
N LEU A 204 -9.28 -15.60 6.41
CA LEU A 204 -9.37 -14.15 6.54
C LEU A 204 -10.37 -13.78 7.63
N HIS A 205 -10.07 -12.73 8.39
CA HIS A 205 -10.90 -12.24 9.49
C HIS A 205 -11.36 -10.80 9.24
N PRO A 206 -12.48 -10.38 9.86
CA PRO A 206 -12.92 -8.99 9.79
C PRO A 206 -11.80 -8.01 10.19
N GLY A 207 -11.60 -6.99 9.37
CA GLY A 207 -10.55 -5.99 9.51
C GLY A 207 -9.26 -6.32 8.77
N ASP A 208 -9.02 -7.56 8.36
CA ASP A 208 -7.82 -7.91 7.58
C ASP A 208 -7.78 -7.19 6.24
N VAL A 209 -6.57 -6.93 5.75
CA VAL A 209 -6.32 -6.11 4.58
C VAL A 209 -5.55 -6.89 3.52
N LEU A 210 -6.03 -6.84 2.29
CA LEU A 210 -5.31 -7.29 1.10
C LEU A 210 -4.96 -6.08 0.23
N LEU A 211 -3.68 -5.91 -0.11
CA LEU A 211 -3.22 -4.88 -1.04
C LEU A 211 -3.17 -5.45 -2.47
N SER A 212 -3.76 -4.74 -3.43
CA SER A 212 -4.09 -5.26 -4.76
C SER A 212 -2.97 -5.14 -5.80
N GLY A 213 -1.81 -4.62 -5.43
CA GLY A 213 -0.70 -4.31 -6.32
C GLY A 213 -0.73 -2.88 -6.85
N THR A 214 0.39 -2.47 -7.43
CA THR A 214 0.64 -1.10 -7.91
C THR A 214 0.94 -1.06 -9.42
N PRO A 215 0.53 0.00 -10.14
CA PRO A 215 0.91 0.22 -11.54
C PRO A 215 2.40 0.58 -11.69
N ALA A 216 2.87 0.72 -12.93
CA ALA A 216 4.23 1.18 -13.24
C ALA A 216 4.55 2.54 -12.59
N GLY A 217 5.84 2.88 -12.53
CA GLY A 217 6.29 4.22 -12.15
C GLY A 217 6.53 4.41 -10.65
N SER A 218 6.57 3.33 -9.86
CA SER A 218 7.09 3.39 -8.48
C SER A 218 8.57 3.79 -8.49
N ARG A 219 8.89 4.87 -7.76
CA ARG A 219 10.22 5.48 -7.70
C ARG A 219 10.58 5.95 -6.29
N PRO A 220 11.87 6.20 -6.02
CA PRO A 220 12.32 6.64 -4.71
C PRO A 220 11.84 8.06 -4.37
N VAL A 221 11.49 8.26 -3.10
CA VAL A 221 11.19 9.56 -2.50
C VAL A 221 12.17 9.86 -1.36
N ARG A 222 12.19 11.12 -0.94
CA ARG A 222 13.12 11.62 0.08
C ARG A 222 12.41 12.46 1.14
N PRO A 223 13.00 12.61 2.33
CA PRO A 223 12.52 13.56 3.34
C PRO A 223 12.24 14.93 2.73
N GLY A 224 11.06 15.48 3.06
CA GLY A 224 10.53 16.72 2.51
C GLY A 224 9.52 16.53 1.38
N ASP A 225 9.43 15.34 0.77
CA ASP A 225 8.40 15.06 -0.22
C ASP A 225 7.02 14.84 0.42
N VAL A 226 5.97 15.20 -0.32
CA VAL A 226 4.58 14.79 -0.06
C VAL A 226 4.18 13.81 -1.14
N VAL A 227 3.71 12.64 -0.73
CA VAL A 227 3.20 11.62 -1.64
C VAL A 227 1.70 11.47 -1.42
N GLU A 228 0.94 11.47 -2.49
CA GLU A 228 -0.50 11.27 -2.45
C GLU A 228 -0.91 10.13 -3.37
N VAL A 229 -1.83 9.29 -2.94
CA VAL A 229 -2.46 8.27 -3.77
C VAL A 229 -3.94 8.59 -3.85
N GLU A 230 -4.48 8.69 -5.06
CA GLU A 230 -5.87 8.98 -5.32
C GLU A 230 -6.49 7.85 -6.13
N VAL A 231 -7.65 7.39 -5.67
CA VAL A 231 -8.46 6.38 -6.36
C VAL A 231 -9.85 6.92 -6.56
N GLU A 232 -10.39 6.74 -7.76
CA GLU A 232 -11.73 7.20 -8.11
C GLU A 232 -12.77 6.73 -7.09
N GLY A 233 -13.43 7.67 -6.42
CA GLY A 233 -14.49 7.37 -5.45
C GLY A 233 -14.03 6.91 -4.06
N LEU A 234 -12.73 6.67 -3.83
CA LEU A 234 -12.16 6.38 -2.50
C LEU A 234 -11.47 7.58 -1.86
N GLY A 235 -11.24 8.64 -2.64
CA GLY A 235 -10.58 9.86 -2.20
C GLY A 235 -9.06 9.78 -2.31
N ARG A 236 -8.39 10.64 -1.54
CA ARG A 236 -6.93 10.84 -1.63
C ARG A 236 -6.26 10.56 -0.28
N LEU A 237 -5.37 9.58 -0.27
CA LEU A 237 -4.42 9.30 0.80
C LEU A 237 -3.19 10.22 0.62
N SER A 238 -2.66 10.82 1.68
CA SER A 238 -1.53 11.75 1.62
C SER A 238 -0.58 11.45 2.76
N ASN A 239 0.72 11.49 2.53
CA ASN A 239 1.75 11.20 3.53
C ASN A 239 2.96 12.12 3.33
N HIS A 240 3.60 12.50 4.43
CA HIS A 240 4.82 13.32 4.42
C HIS A 240 6.04 12.46 4.67
N ILE A 241 7.05 12.55 3.80
CA ILE A 241 8.29 11.81 3.99
C ILE A 241 9.19 12.59 4.94
N VAL A 242 9.70 11.92 5.98
CA VAL A 242 10.56 12.52 7.00
C VAL A 242 11.82 11.68 7.22
N ALA A 243 12.87 12.35 7.70
CA ALA A 243 13.94 11.65 8.39
C ALA A 243 13.42 11.30 9.79
N GLY A 244 13.37 10.01 10.13
CA GLY A 244 13.01 9.57 11.48
C GLY A 244 14.13 9.88 12.47
N PRO A 245 13.84 10.03 13.77
CA PRO A 245 14.85 10.31 14.79
C PRO A 245 15.70 9.09 15.16
N THR A 246 15.28 7.88 14.77
CA THR A 246 15.94 6.62 15.12
C THR A 246 16.90 6.20 14.01
N PRO A 247 18.22 6.19 14.27
CA PRO A 247 19.19 5.70 13.29
C PRO A 247 19.16 4.17 13.17
N ILE A 248 19.52 3.64 12.00
CA ILE A 248 19.78 2.21 11.83
C ILE A 248 21.12 1.87 12.46
N ARG A 249 21.16 0.81 13.27
CA ARG A 249 22.41 0.30 13.86
C ARG A 249 23.29 -0.35 12.79
N THR A 250 24.58 -0.04 12.82
CA THR A 250 25.58 -0.56 11.87
C THR A 250 26.35 -1.79 12.37
N ASP A 251 26.10 -2.22 13.61
CA ASP A 251 26.80 -3.33 14.25
C ASP A 251 26.05 -4.66 14.15
N VAL A 252 24.91 -4.71 13.46
CA VAL A 252 24.10 -5.93 13.30
C VAL A 252 23.28 -5.91 12.01
N GLY A 253 23.09 -7.09 11.43
CA GLY A 253 22.18 -7.32 10.31
C GLY A 253 22.69 -6.81 8.96
N ALA A 254 21.92 -7.11 7.91
CA ALA A 254 22.18 -6.56 6.58
C ALA A 254 22.10 -5.03 6.63
N GLN A 255 23.04 -4.37 5.98
CA GLN A 255 23.10 -2.91 5.91
C GLN A 255 22.45 -2.44 4.60
N PRO A 256 21.96 -1.20 4.52
CA PRO A 256 21.50 -0.60 3.27
C PRO A 256 22.52 -0.80 2.14
N THR A 257 22.08 -1.32 0.99
CA THR A 257 22.96 -1.53 -0.18
C THR A 257 22.48 -0.76 -1.41
N GLU A 258 23.34 -0.72 -2.42
CA GLU A 258 23.02 -0.25 -3.78
C GLU A 258 23.39 -1.35 -4.78
N SER A 259 23.04 -2.61 -4.45
CA SER A 259 23.28 -3.73 -5.36
C SER A 259 22.48 -3.59 -6.65
N GLU A 260 22.81 -4.40 -7.66
CA GLU A 260 22.10 -4.39 -8.94
C GLU A 260 20.60 -4.66 -8.76
N GLU A 261 20.24 -5.57 -7.86
CA GLU A 261 18.84 -5.88 -7.56
C GLU A 261 18.12 -4.71 -6.89
N VAL A 262 18.80 -4.01 -5.97
CA VAL A 262 18.29 -2.80 -5.32
C VAL A 262 18.05 -1.71 -6.36
N LEU A 263 19.08 -1.34 -7.11
CA LEU A 263 19.02 -0.22 -8.06
C LEU A 263 18.04 -0.49 -9.18
N SER A 264 18.07 -1.70 -9.74
CA SER A 264 17.11 -2.09 -10.77
C SER A 264 15.69 -2.00 -10.20
N THR A 265 15.37 -2.61 -9.06
CA THR A 265 14.00 -2.55 -8.55
C THR A 265 13.57 -1.12 -8.21
N ALA A 266 14.40 -0.37 -7.49
CA ALA A 266 14.09 0.97 -7.01
C ALA A 266 13.88 1.97 -8.15
N LEU A 267 14.69 1.89 -9.22
CA LEU A 267 14.61 2.78 -10.37
C LEU A 267 13.67 2.27 -11.47
N GLY A 268 13.18 1.04 -11.40
CA GLY A 268 12.24 0.48 -12.37
C GLY A 268 12.70 0.64 -13.82
N GLY A 269 11.85 1.23 -14.66
CA GLY A 269 12.17 1.55 -16.06
C GLY A 269 13.30 2.58 -16.26
N ASP A 270 13.66 3.36 -15.23
CA ASP A 270 14.71 4.39 -15.32
C ASP A 270 16.11 3.82 -15.08
N TRP A 271 16.20 2.53 -14.75
CA TRP A 271 17.48 1.87 -14.57
C TRP A 271 18.18 1.68 -15.92
N GLU A 272 19.38 2.23 -16.07
CA GLU A 272 20.11 2.31 -17.34
C GLU A 272 20.41 0.95 -17.99
N TYR A 273 20.45 -0.13 -17.21
CA TYR A 273 20.70 -1.49 -17.70
C TYR A 273 19.42 -2.33 -17.85
N ARG A 274 18.22 -1.73 -17.72
CA ARG A 274 16.96 -2.45 -17.93
C ARG A 274 16.90 -3.00 -19.35
N GLY A 275 16.71 -4.31 -19.48
CA GLY A 275 16.68 -4.99 -20.78
C GLY A 275 18.05 -5.12 -21.46
N ILE A 276 19.13 -4.65 -20.81
CA ILE A 276 20.50 -4.78 -21.28
C ILE A 276 21.17 -5.86 -20.41
N ARG A 277 21.83 -6.83 -21.02
CA ARG A 277 22.62 -7.81 -20.25
C ARG A 277 23.77 -7.05 -19.58
N PRO A 278 23.85 -6.97 -18.24
CA PRO A 278 24.95 -6.27 -17.59
C PRO A 278 26.27 -6.91 -18.03
N PRO A 279 27.33 -6.12 -18.31
CA PRO A 279 28.64 -6.71 -18.55
C PRO A 279 29.01 -7.54 -17.31
N ARG A 280 29.32 -8.83 -17.52
CA ARG A 280 29.84 -9.69 -16.46
C ARG A 280 31.07 -8.99 -15.88
N ARG A 281 31.00 -8.59 -14.60
CA ARG A 281 32.23 -8.23 -13.87
C ARG A 281 33.08 -9.51 -13.83
N GLY A 282 34.21 -9.46 -14.51
CA GLY A 282 35.19 -10.54 -14.59
C GLY A 282 35.89 -10.80 -13.27
#